data_AF-A0A0A0D086-F1
#
_entry.id   AF-A0A0A0D086-F1
#
_cell.length_a   1.000
_cell.length_b   1.000
_cell.length_c   1.000
_cell.angle_alpha   90.00
_cell.angle_beta   90.00
_cell.angle_gamma   90.00
#
_symmetry.space_group_name_H-M   'P 1'
#
loop_
_entity.id
_entity.type
_entity.pdbx_description
1 polymer ?
#
loop_
_entity_poly.entity_id
_entity_poly.type
_entity_poly.pdbx_seq_one_letter_code
_entity_poly.pdbx_strand_id
1 'polypeptide(L)'
;AELAASQPQLLARFEKGLPDMYGKAYRWVAEMREIADFLGPDDPARLIYEGMAGLYERLAADMAGEKRDIAALDAFLGIGKADAA
;
A
#
# COMPACT_ATOMS: atom_id res chain seq x y z
N ALA A 1 -15.10 -12.75 2.55
CA ALA A 1 -14.24 -12.08 1.55
C ALA A 1 -13.31 -13.12 0.94
N GLU A 2 -13.12 -13.12 -0.38
CA GLU A 2 -12.34 -14.14 -1.12
C GLU A 2 -10.89 -14.30 -0.62
N LEU A 3 -10.21 -13.19 -0.28
CA LEU A 3 -8.84 -13.24 0.21
C LEU A 3 -8.72 -13.94 1.58
N ALA A 4 -9.70 -13.73 2.47
CA ALA A 4 -9.74 -14.39 3.77
C ALA A 4 -9.94 -15.91 3.65
N ALA A 5 -10.68 -16.36 2.63
CA ALA A 5 -10.90 -17.78 2.37
C ALA A 5 -9.72 -18.44 1.67
N SER A 6 -9.10 -17.76 0.70
CA SER A 6 -8.03 -18.33 -0.14
C SER A 6 -6.64 -18.19 0.48
N GLN A 7 -6.34 -17.07 1.16
CA GLN A 7 -5.01 -16.74 1.68
C GLN A 7 -5.09 -16.06 3.08
N PRO A 8 -5.66 -16.72 4.10
CA PRO A 8 -5.85 -16.15 5.43
C PRO A 8 -4.55 -15.64 6.09
N GLN A 9 -3.44 -16.34 5.88
CA GLN A 9 -2.12 -15.97 6.38
C GLN A 9 -1.58 -14.68 5.76
N LEU A 10 -1.90 -14.42 4.48
CA LEU A 10 -1.51 -13.19 3.80
C LEU A 10 -2.33 -12.02 4.33
N LEU A 11 -3.64 -12.22 4.50
CA LEU A 11 -4.52 -11.22 5.09
C LEU A 11 -4.07 -10.83 6.50
N ALA A 12 -3.79 -11.81 7.37
CA ALA A 12 -3.29 -11.56 8.72
C ALA A 12 -1.94 -10.80 8.76
N ARG A 13 -1.11 -10.96 7.71
CA ARG A 13 0.12 -10.17 7.56
C ARG A 13 -0.19 -8.73 7.16
N PHE A 14 -1.15 -8.52 6.25
CA PHE A 14 -1.57 -7.19 5.81
C PHE A 14 -2.23 -6.38 6.94
N GLU A 15 -3.08 -7.01 7.75
CA GLU A 15 -3.71 -6.39 8.93
C GLU A 15 -2.68 -5.77 9.88
N LYS A 16 -1.48 -6.36 9.98
CA LYS A 16 -0.39 -5.86 10.83
C LYS A 16 0.53 -4.89 10.09
N GLY A 17 0.84 -5.18 8.84
CA GLY A 17 1.88 -4.48 8.08
C GLY A 17 1.42 -3.17 7.45
N LEU A 18 0.19 -3.12 6.93
CA LEU A 18 -0.30 -1.95 6.21
C LEU A 18 -0.48 -0.71 7.11
N PRO A 19 -1.06 -0.81 8.33
CA PRO A 19 -1.20 0.34 9.22
C PRO A 19 0.13 1.01 9.59
N ASP A 20 1.17 0.20 9.89
CA ASP A 20 2.51 0.72 10.18
C ASP A 20 3.19 1.35 8.95
N MET A 21 2.79 0.93 7.74
CA MET A 21 3.35 1.42 6.48
C MET A 21 2.79 2.80 6.08
N TYR A 22 1.52 3.13 6.35
CA TYR A 22 0.88 4.35 5.82
C TYR A 22 1.68 5.64 6.10
N GLY A 23 2.14 5.82 7.34
CA GLY A 23 2.97 6.98 7.72
C GLY A 23 4.37 7.01 7.09
N LYS A 24 4.77 5.92 6.44
CA LYS A 24 6.07 5.72 5.79
C LYS A 24 5.96 5.59 4.27
N ALA A 25 4.76 5.71 3.70
CA ALA A 25 4.51 5.51 2.27
C ALA A 25 5.46 6.34 1.38
N TYR A 26 5.77 7.58 1.80
CA TYR A 26 6.70 8.47 1.07
C TYR A 26 8.10 7.87 0.87
N ARG A 27 8.57 6.99 1.76
CA ARG A 27 9.90 6.36 1.65
C ARG A 27 9.98 5.47 0.41
N TRP A 28 8.90 4.72 0.17
CA TRP A 28 8.79 3.79 -0.94
C TRP A 28 8.69 4.50 -2.28
N VAL A 29 8.25 5.76 -2.34
CA VAL A 29 8.20 6.54 -3.61
C VAL A 29 9.60 6.66 -4.22
N ALA A 30 10.59 7.02 -3.41
CA ALA A 30 11.97 7.15 -3.87
C ALA A 30 12.54 5.79 -4.28
N GLU A 31 12.34 4.76 -3.46
CA GLU A 31 12.84 3.40 -3.74
C GLU A 31 12.24 2.82 -5.03
N MET A 32 10.93 3.00 -5.27
CA MET A 32 10.28 2.50 -6.48
C MET A 32 10.78 3.24 -7.73
N ARG A 33 10.99 4.57 -7.65
CA ARG A 33 11.57 5.34 -8.78
C ARG A 33 13.03 4.95 -9.04
N GLU A 34 13.81 4.68 -7.99
CA GLU A 34 15.19 4.19 -8.14
C GLU A 34 15.25 2.82 -8.84
N ILE A 35 14.34 1.89 -8.50
CA ILE A 35 14.24 0.60 -9.22
C ILE A 35 13.81 0.83 -10.67
N ALA A 36 12.82 1.70 -10.92
CA ALA A 36 12.37 2.04 -12.28
C ALA A 36 13.51 2.64 -13.13
N ASP A 37 14.36 3.47 -12.54
CA ASP A 37 15.51 4.06 -13.20
C ASP A 37 16.64 3.05 -13.42
N PHE A 38 16.86 2.14 -12.47
CA PHE A 38 17.81 1.03 -12.61
C PHE A 38 17.46 0.10 -13.78
N LEU A 39 16.17 -0.20 -13.98
CA LEU A 39 15.68 -1.04 -15.08
C LEU A 39 15.87 -0.37 -16.46
N GLY A 40 15.84 0.96 -16.51
CA GLY A 40 15.99 1.72 -17.75
C GLY A 40 14.74 1.75 -18.63
N PRO A 41 14.74 2.56 -19.70
CA PRO A 41 13.54 2.89 -20.47
C PRO A 41 12.96 1.73 -21.31
N ASP A 42 13.79 0.75 -21.67
CA ASP A 42 13.40 -0.36 -22.56
C ASP A 42 12.92 -1.60 -21.79
N ASP A 43 13.09 -1.64 -20.47
CA ASP A 43 12.63 -2.76 -19.65
C ASP A 43 11.13 -2.59 -19.33
N PRO A 44 10.26 -3.54 -19.72
CA PRO A 44 8.82 -3.43 -19.49
C PRO A 44 8.44 -3.41 -18.00
N ALA A 45 9.28 -3.93 -17.10
CA ALA A 45 9.05 -3.90 -15.66
C ALA A 45 9.17 -2.48 -15.09
N ARG A 46 9.87 -1.55 -15.77
CA ARG A 46 9.97 -0.15 -15.35
C ARG A 46 8.60 0.45 -15.05
N LEU A 47 7.62 0.20 -15.92
CA LEU A 47 6.27 0.76 -15.77
C LEU A 47 5.55 0.24 -14.52
N ILE A 48 5.84 -0.99 -14.09
CA ILE A 48 5.27 -1.56 -12.86
C ILE A 48 5.75 -0.75 -11.66
N TYR A 49 7.07 -0.50 -11.58
CA TYR A 49 7.65 0.25 -10.47
C TYR A 49 7.26 1.73 -10.48
N GLU A 50 7.14 2.35 -11.65
CA GLU A 50 6.57 3.71 -11.76
C GLU A 50 5.12 3.76 -11.26
N GLY A 51 4.31 2.76 -11.63
CA GLY A 51 2.94 2.63 -11.13
C GLY A 51 2.90 2.46 -9.61
N MET A 52 3.80 1.63 -9.05
CA MET A 52 3.93 1.48 -7.60
C MET A 52 4.37 2.77 -6.92
N ALA A 53 5.31 3.52 -7.50
CA ALA A 53 5.71 4.84 -6.99
C ALA A 53 4.51 5.79 -6.92
N GLY A 54 3.70 5.85 -7.99
CA GLY A 54 2.49 6.67 -8.03
C GLY A 54 1.44 6.25 -6.98
N LEU A 55 1.29 4.95 -6.73
CA LEU A 55 0.42 4.45 -5.66
C LEU A 55 0.90 4.90 -4.27
N TYR A 56 2.19 4.76 -3.99
CA TYR A 56 2.75 5.21 -2.71
C TYR A 56 2.71 6.73 -2.55
N GLU A 57 2.88 7.50 -3.62
CA GLU A 57 2.75 8.95 -3.63
C GLU A 57 1.31 9.37 -3.29
N ARG A 58 0.31 8.71 -3.89
CA ARG A 58 -1.10 8.89 -3.54
C ARG A 58 -1.38 8.58 -2.07
N LEU A 59 -0.87 7.46 -1.55
CA LEU A 59 -1.07 7.09 -0.14
C LEU A 59 -0.37 8.05 0.82
N ALA A 60 0.82 8.54 0.48
CA ALA A 60 1.53 9.54 1.28
C ALA A 60 0.76 10.87 1.34
N ALA A 61 0.19 11.30 0.22
CA ALA A 61 -0.66 12.49 0.16
C ALA A 61 -1.97 12.28 0.95
N ASP A 62 -2.62 11.12 0.83
CA ASP A 62 -3.84 10.78 1.56
C ASP A 62 -3.60 10.77 3.08
N MET A 63 -2.45 10.24 3.52
CA MET A 63 -2.04 10.23 4.93
C MET A 63 -1.91 11.63 5.53
N ALA A 64 -1.49 12.61 4.73
CA ALA A 64 -1.38 14.01 5.14
C ALA A 64 -2.71 14.78 5.03
N GLY A 65 -3.74 14.18 4.43
CA GLY A 65 -5.04 14.79 4.16
C GLY A 65 -6.20 14.09 4.86
N GLU A 66 -7.28 13.86 4.11
CA GLU A 66 -8.55 13.31 4.60
C GLU A 66 -8.51 11.80 4.89
N LYS A 67 -7.44 11.09 4.52
CA LYS A 67 -7.24 9.65 4.78
C LYS A 67 -8.34 8.75 4.20
N ARG A 68 -8.88 9.08 3.03
CA ARG A 68 -9.99 8.34 2.40
C ARG A 68 -9.55 6.97 1.89
N ASP A 69 -8.37 6.90 1.28
CA ASP A 69 -7.83 5.65 0.76
C ASP A 69 -7.36 4.74 1.90
N ILE A 70 -6.73 5.33 2.92
CA ILE A 70 -6.36 4.63 4.15
C ILE A 70 -7.61 4.07 4.86
N ALA A 71 -8.66 4.87 5.02
CA ALA A 71 -9.90 4.39 5.63
C ALA A 71 -10.55 3.25 4.84
N ALA A 72 -10.46 3.28 3.51
CA ALA A 72 -10.94 2.18 2.67
C ALA A 72 -10.10 0.89 2.87
N LEU A 73 -8.78 1.01 3.01
CA LEU A 73 -7.90 -0.12 3.32
C LEU A 73 -8.17 -0.66 4.73
N ASP A 74 -8.32 0.19 5.74
CA ASP A 74 -8.66 -0.23 7.10
C ASP A 74 -10.00 -0.97 7.14
N ALA A 75 -11.02 -0.45 6.43
CA ALA A 75 -12.31 -1.11 6.32
C ALA A 75 -12.22 -2.48 5.62
N PHE A 76 -11.38 -2.60 4.59
CA PHE A 76 -11.10 -3.87 3.92
C PHE A 76 -10.41 -4.88 4.86
N LEU A 77 -9.48 -4.41 5.69
CA LEU A 77 -8.76 -5.21 6.69
C LEU A 77 -9.58 -5.46 7.97
N GLY A 78 -10.75 -4.86 8.12
CA GLY A 78 -11.58 -4.96 9.33
C GLY A 78 -11.02 -4.21 10.54
N ILE A 79 -10.03 -3.32 10.33
CA ILE A 79 -9.42 -2.50 11.36
C ILE A 79 -10.44 -1.44 11.79
N GLY A 80 -10.69 -1.33 13.11
CA GLY A 80 -11.69 -0.43 13.69
C GLY A 80 -13.08 -1.04 13.96
N LYS A 81 -13.36 -2.27 13.52
CA LYS A 81 -14.57 -3.02 13.98
C LYS A 81 -14.33 -3.83 15.26
N ALA A 82 -13.09 -4.16 15.57
CA ALA A 82 -12.74 -5.01 16.73
C ALA A 82 -12.81 -4.28 18.08
N ASP A 83 -12.68 -2.95 18.11
CA ASP A 83 -12.73 -2.16 19.35
C ASP A 83 -14.17 -1.80 19.78
N ALA A 84 -15.19 -2.23 19.02
CA ALA A 84 -16.60 -1.93 19.26
C ALA A 84 -17.45 -3.16 19.66
N ALA A 85 -16.81 -4.25 20.10
CA ALA A 85 -17.47 -5.50 20.51
C ALA A 85 -17.09 -5.90 21.94
#